data_AF-A0A7L8S858-F1
#
_entry.id   AF-A0A7L8S858-F1
#
_cell.length_a   1.000
_cell.length_b   1.000
_cell.length_c   1.000
_cell.angle_alpha   90.00
_cell.angle_beta   90.00
_cell.angle_gamma   90.00
#
_symmetry.space_group_name_H-M   'P 1'
#
loop_
_entity.id
_entity.type
_entity.pdbx_description
1 polymer ?
#
loop_
_entity_poly.entity_id
_entity_poly.type
_entity_poly.pdbx_seq_one_letter_code
_entity_poly.pdbx_strand_id
1 'polypeptide(L)'
;MKPSTGLRNHVLASGSVKAAFDGVSEIRIYAGAIPADADAATTGATLLVTLKKDGTDGISFAASPAGGVLAKNPSETWTGLIAASGAPAFFRHVITGDADGESTAALRYQGSVGVVGAEINLTSAALVSGESQALAYYQFTWPAG
;
A
#
# COMPACT_ATOMS: atom_id res chain seq x y z
N MET A 1 4.32 1.99 -10.50
CA MET A 1 3.54 2.73 -9.46
C MET A 1 2.47 3.61 -10.10
N LYS A 2 1.23 3.57 -9.58
CA LYS A 2 0.06 4.28 -10.14
C LYS A 2 -0.70 5.02 -9.03
N PRO A 3 -0.56 6.34 -8.86
CA PRO A 3 -1.39 7.13 -7.94
C PRO A 3 -2.81 7.30 -8.50
N SER A 4 -3.81 7.26 -7.62
CA SER A 4 -5.21 7.58 -7.94
C SER A 4 -5.40 9.04 -8.38
N THR A 5 -6.52 9.31 -9.03
CA THR A 5 -6.93 10.69 -9.34
C THR A 5 -7.07 11.53 -8.08
N GLY A 6 -7.66 10.97 -7.01
CA GLY A 6 -7.79 11.63 -5.73
C GLY A 6 -6.44 12.02 -5.12
N LEU A 7 -5.47 11.10 -5.12
CA LEU A 7 -4.14 11.37 -4.59
C LEU A 7 -3.41 12.44 -5.41
N ARG A 8 -3.48 12.39 -6.74
CA ARG A 8 -2.87 13.44 -7.59
C ARG A 8 -3.46 14.82 -7.28
N ASN A 9 -4.78 14.91 -7.17
CA ASN A 9 -5.45 16.17 -6.85
C ASN A 9 -5.07 16.68 -5.45
N HIS A 10 -4.99 15.79 -4.45
CA HIS A 10 -4.57 16.17 -3.10
C HIS A 10 -3.15 16.74 -3.11
N VAL A 11 -2.22 16.11 -3.82
CA VAL A 11 -0.82 16.57 -3.89
C VAL A 11 -0.71 17.94 -4.59
N LEU A 12 -1.56 18.21 -5.58
CA LEU A 12 -1.53 19.47 -6.32
C LEU A 12 -2.26 20.62 -5.60
N ALA A 13 -3.30 20.31 -4.81
CA ALA A 13 -4.21 21.33 -4.29
C ALA A 13 -4.21 21.48 -2.77
N SER A 14 -3.80 20.46 -2.01
CA SER A 14 -4.11 20.38 -0.57
C SER A 14 -2.91 20.06 0.30
N GLY A 15 -1.94 19.29 -0.17
CA GLY A 15 -0.86 18.83 0.68
C GLY A 15 0.17 17.96 -0.03
N SER A 16 0.82 17.11 0.74
CA SER A 16 1.82 16.16 0.25
C SER A 16 1.32 14.72 0.40
N VAL A 17 2.01 13.78 -0.25
CA VAL A 17 1.75 12.35 -0.05
C VAL A 17 1.86 11.96 1.43
N LYS A 18 2.81 12.54 2.18
CA LYS A 18 2.92 12.31 3.63
C LYS A 18 1.66 12.79 4.34
N ALA A 19 1.20 14.02 4.05
CA ALA A 19 -0.01 14.56 4.67
C ALA A 19 -1.28 13.73 4.37
N ALA A 20 -1.34 13.07 3.21
CA ALA A 20 -2.46 12.21 2.83
C ALA A 20 -2.56 10.91 3.65
N PHE A 21 -1.42 10.37 4.11
CA PHE A 21 -1.35 8.98 4.58
C PHE A 21 -0.78 8.82 6.01
N ASP A 22 0.02 9.76 6.49
CA ASP A 22 0.79 9.61 7.73
C ASP A 22 -0.12 9.41 8.96
N GLY A 23 0.03 8.27 9.62
CA GLY A 23 -0.69 7.89 10.84
C GLY A 23 -2.13 7.41 10.65
N VAL A 24 -2.65 7.42 9.41
CA VAL A 24 -4.05 7.07 9.10
C VAL A 24 -4.21 5.98 8.04
N SER A 25 -3.12 5.55 7.43
CA SER A 25 -3.11 4.65 6.28
C SER A 25 -2.81 3.19 6.61
N GLU A 26 -3.06 2.32 5.65
CA GLU A 26 -2.79 0.90 5.68
C GLU A 26 -2.36 0.40 4.29
N ILE A 27 -1.61 -0.70 4.23
CA ILE A 27 -1.23 -1.35 2.97
C ILE A 27 -1.98 -2.68 2.86
N ARG A 28 -2.75 -2.82 1.80
CA ARG A 28 -3.50 -4.03 1.47
C ARG A 28 -2.81 -4.79 0.34
N ILE A 29 -2.54 -6.07 0.52
CA ILE A 29 -1.91 -6.93 -0.50
C ILE A 29 -2.95 -7.93 -1.01
N TYR A 30 -3.02 -8.08 -2.33
CA TYR A 30 -4.03 -8.89 -3.01
C TYR A 30 -3.40 -9.94 -3.93
N ALA A 31 -4.10 -11.06 -4.08
CA ALA A 31 -3.93 -12.00 -5.18
C ALA A 31 -4.93 -11.72 -6.30
N GLY A 32 -4.59 -12.12 -7.53
CA GLY A 32 -5.49 -12.07 -8.68
C GLY A 32 -5.13 -10.98 -9.70
N ALA A 33 -6.12 -10.60 -10.51
CA ALA A 33 -5.92 -9.62 -11.58
C ALA A 33 -5.64 -8.23 -11.01
N ILE A 34 -4.56 -7.61 -11.49
CA ILE A 34 -4.18 -6.25 -11.09
C ILE A 34 -5.14 -5.26 -11.76
N PRO A 35 -5.84 -4.40 -11.00
CA PRO A 35 -6.69 -3.37 -11.58
C PRO A 35 -5.90 -2.42 -12.49
N ALA A 36 -6.56 -1.89 -13.53
CA ALA A 36 -5.90 -1.03 -14.53
C ALA A 36 -5.22 0.20 -13.92
N ASP A 37 -5.81 0.76 -12.86
CA ASP A 37 -5.31 1.88 -12.07
C ASP A 37 -5.80 1.79 -10.62
N ALA A 38 -5.45 2.78 -9.82
CA ALA A 38 -5.85 2.86 -8.42
C ALA A 38 -7.29 3.37 -8.21
N ASP A 39 -7.94 3.91 -9.23
CA ASP A 39 -9.33 4.39 -9.16
C ASP A 39 -10.31 3.22 -9.34
N ALA A 40 -9.94 2.22 -10.16
CA ALA A 40 -10.74 1.02 -10.41
C ALA A 40 -11.02 0.19 -9.13
N ALA A 41 -12.13 -0.55 -9.12
CA ALA A 41 -12.42 -1.50 -8.04
C ALA A 41 -11.43 -2.68 -8.04
N THR A 42 -11.20 -3.29 -6.87
CA THR A 42 -10.43 -4.56 -6.76
C THR A 42 -11.27 -5.81 -7.11
N THR A 43 -12.39 -5.65 -7.81
CA THR A 43 -13.34 -6.74 -8.10
C THR A 43 -12.63 -7.99 -8.65
N GLY A 44 -12.85 -9.13 -7.99
CA GLY A 44 -12.25 -10.41 -8.37
C GLY A 44 -10.85 -10.66 -7.81
N ALA A 45 -10.22 -9.67 -7.16
CA ALA A 45 -9.00 -9.88 -6.39
C ALA A 45 -9.31 -10.37 -4.97
N THR A 46 -8.43 -11.21 -4.42
CA THR A 46 -8.55 -11.71 -3.05
C THR A 46 -7.62 -10.91 -2.15
N LEU A 47 -8.16 -10.25 -1.12
CA LEU A 47 -7.35 -9.61 -0.08
C LEU A 47 -6.61 -10.70 0.72
N LEU A 48 -5.28 -10.69 0.68
CA LEU A 48 -4.44 -11.63 1.40
C LEU A 48 -4.09 -11.12 2.79
N VAL A 49 -3.67 -9.86 2.91
CA VAL A 49 -3.27 -9.25 4.18
C VAL A 49 -3.45 -7.74 4.16
N THR A 50 -3.85 -7.19 5.31
CA THR A 50 -3.82 -5.75 5.60
C THR A 50 -2.70 -5.48 6.59
N LEU A 51 -1.69 -4.73 6.17
CA LEU A 51 -0.54 -4.33 6.95
C LEU A 51 -0.83 -2.98 7.64
N LYS A 52 -0.62 -2.98 8.95
CA LYS A 52 -0.82 -1.84 9.85
C LYS A 52 0.36 -1.69 10.79
N LYS A 53 0.45 -0.55 11.45
CA LYS A 53 1.40 -0.34 12.54
C LYS A 53 1.03 -1.28 13.68
N ASP A 54 1.95 -2.16 14.04
CA ASP A 54 1.82 -3.19 15.06
C ASP A 54 0.55 -4.07 14.88
N GLY A 55 0.02 -4.13 13.64
CA GLY A 55 -1.18 -4.87 13.28
C GLY A 55 -2.50 -4.15 13.55
N THR A 56 -2.50 -2.96 14.15
CA THR A 56 -3.72 -2.30 14.64
C THR A 56 -3.91 -0.87 14.13
N ASP A 57 -2.85 -0.06 14.16
CA ASP A 57 -2.94 1.39 13.96
C ASP A 57 -2.52 1.82 12.55
N GLY A 58 -2.85 3.07 12.20
CA GLY A 58 -2.41 3.66 10.94
C GLY A 58 -0.89 3.78 10.87
N ILE A 59 -0.32 3.50 9.70
CA ILE A 59 1.14 3.54 9.49
C ILE A 59 1.63 4.98 9.33
N SER A 60 2.81 5.28 9.87
CA SER A 60 3.49 6.56 9.69
C SER A 60 4.78 6.41 8.89
N PHE A 61 5.18 7.49 8.23
CA PHE A 61 6.39 7.54 7.44
C PHE A 61 7.56 8.16 8.20
N ALA A 62 8.77 7.98 7.67
CA ALA A 62 9.93 8.71 8.13
C ALA A 62 9.66 10.23 8.14
N ALA A 63 10.29 10.92 9.09
CA ALA A 63 10.03 12.34 9.35
C ALA A 63 10.29 13.23 8.12
N SER A 64 11.26 12.89 7.28
CA SER A 64 11.64 13.68 6.11
C SER A 64 11.80 12.81 4.87
N PRO A 65 11.17 13.17 3.75
CA PRO A 65 11.46 12.56 2.46
C PRO A 65 12.84 13.00 1.95
N ALA A 66 13.48 12.17 1.14
CA ALA A 66 14.77 12.48 0.51
C ALA A 66 14.76 12.02 -0.95
N GLY A 67 15.20 12.88 -1.88
CA GLY A 67 15.32 12.51 -3.30
C GLY A 67 14.01 12.04 -3.97
N GLY A 68 12.86 12.57 -3.55
CA GLY A 68 11.54 12.13 -4.05
C GLY A 68 11.03 10.82 -3.42
N VAL A 69 11.71 10.31 -2.40
CA VAL A 69 11.36 9.08 -1.69
C VAL A 69 10.82 9.39 -0.30
N LEU A 70 9.66 8.83 0.02
CA LEU A 70 9.10 8.79 1.36
C LEU A 70 9.18 7.35 1.89
N ALA A 71 10.09 7.13 2.83
CA ALA A 71 10.38 5.80 3.36
C ALA A 71 9.51 5.47 4.59
N LYS A 72 9.32 4.16 4.83
CA LYS A 72 8.75 3.62 6.07
C LYS A 72 9.44 4.22 7.31
N ASN A 73 8.66 4.50 8.36
CA ASN A 73 9.22 4.87 9.64
C ASN A 73 10.02 3.69 10.25
N PRO A 74 11.33 3.82 10.51
CA PRO A 74 12.14 2.74 11.04
C PRO A 74 11.74 2.30 12.44
N SER A 75 11.03 3.14 13.22
CA SER A 75 10.57 2.80 14.56
C SER A 75 9.25 2.01 14.59
N GLU A 76 8.59 1.82 13.45
CA GLU A 76 7.32 1.10 13.39
C GLU A 76 7.51 -0.33 12.91
N THR A 77 6.74 -1.27 13.45
CA THR A 77 6.59 -2.58 12.86
C THR A 77 5.35 -2.55 11.98
N TRP A 78 5.49 -2.81 10.69
CA TRP A 78 4.34 -2.92 9.79
C TRP A 78 4.03 -4.39 9.59
N THR A 79 2.89 -4.84 10.10
CA THR A 79 2.54 -6.25 10.15
C THR A 79 1.05 -6.45 9.99
N GLY A 80 0.65 -7.66 9.61
CA GLY A 80 -0.75 -8.05 9.50
C GLY A 80 -0.91 -9.56 9.49
N LEU A 81 -2.07 -10.04 9.94
CA LEU A 81 -2.44 -11.45 9.83
C LEU A 81 -2.90 -11.73 8.39
N ILE A 82 -2.37 -12.79 7.80
CA ILE A 82 -2.80 -13.24 6.47
C ILE A 82 -4.19 -13.85 6.60
N ALA A 83 -5.18 -13.20 5.97
CA ALA A 83 -6.58 -13.56 5.97
C ALA A 83 -6.92 -14.66 4.95
N ALA A 84 -6.13 -14.77 3.88
CA ALA A 84 -6.31 -15.79 2.84
C ALA A 84 -4.97 -16.24 2.26
N SER A 85 -4.85 -17.52 1.95
CA SER A 85 -3.68 -18.06 1.26
C SER A 85 -3.71 -17.69 -0.23
N GLY A 86 -2.56 -17.34 -0.80
CA GLY A 86 -2.46 -17.03 -2.23
C GLY A 86 -1.13 -16.43 -2.65
N ALA A 87 -0.94 -16.32 -3.96
CA ALA A 87 0.22 -15.63 -4.54
C ALA A 87 -0.06 -14.12 -4.62
N PRO A 88 0.69 -13.28 -3.91
CA PRO A 88 0.51 -11.83 -3.94
C PRO A 88 0.89 -11.30 -5.33
N ALA A 89 0.06 -10.41 -5.87
CA ALA A 89 0.22 -9.85 -7.21
C ALA A 89 0.35 -8.32 -7.20
N PHE A 90 -0.45 -7.65 -6.36
CA PHE A 90 -0.42 -6.19 -6.24
C PHE A 90 -0.75 -5.74 -4.82
N PHE A 91 -0.43 -4.49 -4.52
CA PHE A 91 -0.81 -3.83 -3.29
C PHE A 91 -1.54 -2.52 -3.55
N ARG A 92 -2.34 -2.10 -2.58
CA ARG A 92 -2.87 -0.75 -2.48
C ARG A 92 -2.50 -0.15 -1.14
N HIS A 93 -1.89 1.03 -1.17
CA HIS A 93 -1.76 1.89 -0.02
C HIS A 93 -2.99 2.80 0.01
N VAL A 94 -3.76 2.72 1.09
CA VAL A 94 -5.06 3.41 1.22
C VAL A 94 -5.18 4.03 2.62
N ILE A 95 -6.13 4.93 2.78
CA ILE A 95 -6.56 5.36 4.12
C ILE A 95 -7.33 4.23 4.82
N THR A 96 -7.22 4.15 6.15
CA THR A 96 -8.01 3.20 6.95
C THR A 96 -9.50 3.44 6.69
N GLY A 97 -10.22 2.37 6.33
CA GLY A 97 -11.65 2.44 6.01
C GLY A 97 -11.98 2.68 4.53
N ASP A 98 -10.98 2.70 3.63
CA ASP A 98 -11.25 2.69 2.18
C ASP A 98 -12.10 1.47 1.78
N ALA A 99 -13.08 1.67 0.92
CA ALA A 99 -14.05 0.66 0.50
C ALA A 99 -13.58 -0.27 -0.63
N ASP A 100 -12.39 -0.06 -1.20
CA ASP A 100 -11.82 -0.77 -2.35
C ASP A 100 -12.66 -0.79 -3.66
N GLY A 101 -13.82 -0.14 -3.66
CA GLY A 101 -14.67 0.05 -4.83
C GLY A 101 -14.12 1.09 -5.80
N GLU A 102 -14.76 1.23 -6.95
CA GLU A 102 -14.40 2.25 -7.94
C GLU A 102 -14.56 3.66 -7.34
N SER A 103 -13.52 4.48 -7.41
CA SER A 103 -13.53 5.85 -6.87
C SER A 103 -12.42 6.70 -7.46
N THR A 104 -12.77 7.89 -7.93
CA THR A 104 -11.82 8.93 -8.37
C THR A 104 -11.44 9.91 -7.26
N ALA A 105 -12.11 9.83 -6.10
CA ALA A 105 -11.87 10.71 -4.96
C ALA A 105 -10.98 10.06 -3.87
N ALA A 106 -10.99 8.73 -3.79
CA ALA A 106 -10.23 8.00 -2.79
C ALA A 106 -8.71 8.25 -2.92
N LEU A 107 -8.04 8.40 -1.77
CA LEU A 107 -6.59 8.58 -1.73
C LEU A 107 -5.94 7.20 -1.74
N ARG A 108 -5.50 6.79 -2.93
CA ARG A 108 -4.92 5.45 -3.16
C ARG A 108 -3.64 5.52 -3.96
N TYR A 109 -2.78 4.55 -3.70
CA TYR A 109 -1.59 4.30 -4.47
C TYR A 109 -1.42 2.80 -4.71
N GLN A 110 -1.22 2.42 -5.97
CA GLN A 110 -1.12 1.02 -6.38
C GLN A 110 0.26 0.68 -6.94
N GLY A 111 0.76 -0.50 -6.60
CA GLY A 111 1.99 -1.07 -7.14
C GLY A 111 1.94 -2.59 -7.19
N SER A 112 2.96 -3.21 -7.80
CA SER A 112 3.08 -4.67 -7.87
C SER A 112 3.73 -5.23 -6.60
N VAL A 113 3.41 -6.49 -6.32
CA VAL A 113 4.05 -7.28 -5.27
C VAL A 113 4.67 -8.51 -5.92
N GLY A 114 5.87 -8.88 -5.49
CA GLY A 114 6.56 -10.06 -5.97
C GLY A 114 7.67 -10.48 -5.01
N VAL A 115 8.50 -11.42 -5.43
CA VAL A 115 9.68 -11.86 -4.65
C VAL A 115 10.93 -11.06 -5.03
N VAL A 116 11.05 -10.69 -6.32
CA VAL A 116 12.16 -9.92 -6.86
C VAL A 116 11.64 -8.97 -7.93
N GLY A 117 12.19 -7.75 -7.98
CA GLY A 117 11.93 -6.79 -9.05
C GLY A 117 10.56 -6.11 -9.01
N ALA A 118 9.79 -6.32 -7.94
CA ALA A 118 8.53 -5.64 -7.70
C ALA A 118 8.73 -4.41 -6.80
N GLU A 119 7.71 -3.54 -6.71
CA GLU A 119 7.78 -2.36 -5.84
C GLU A 119 7.68 -2.73 -4.36
N ILE A 120 6.95 -3.79 -4.02
CA ILE A 120 7.09 -4.50 -2.74
C ILE A 120 7.65 -5.89 -3.02
N ASN A 121 8.80 -6.19 -2.42
CA ASN A 121 9.41 -7.50 -2.47
C ASN A 121 9.16 -8.23 -1.14
N LEU A 122 8.43 -9.34 -1.21
CA LEU A 122 8.22 -10.24 -0.09
C LEU A 122 9.24 -11.37 -0.14
N THR A 123 9.52 -11.97 1.02
CA THR A 123 10.43 -13.10 1.12
C THR A 123 9.83 -14.41 0.61
N SER A 124 8.50 -14.49 0.51
CA SER A 124 7.77 -15.66 0.04
C SER A 124 6.94 -15.33 -1.21
N ALA A 125 6.91 -16.27 -2.16
CA ALA A 125 6.05 -16.22 -3.34
C ALA A 125 4.58 -16.54 -3.04
N ALA A 126 4.29 -17.05 -1.84
CA ALA A 126 2.95 -17.39 -1.40
C ALA A 126 2.73 -16.98 0.06
N LEU A 127 1.57 -16.40 0.33
CA LEU A 127 1.10 -16.13 1.68
C LEU A 127 0.20 -17.28 2.11
N VAL A 128 0.30 -17.65 3.39
CA VAL A 128 -0.47 -18.74 4.00
C VAL A 128 -1.37 -18.15 5.07
N SER A 129 -2.66 -18.44 5.01
CA SER A 129 -3.66 -17.98 5.97
C SER A 129 -3.27 -18.36 7.40
N GLY A 130 -3.44 -17.42 8.34
CA GLY A 130 -3.12 -17.60 9.75
C GLY A 130 -1.68 -17.24 10.13
N GLU A 131 -0.77 -17.10 9.15
CA GLU A 131 0.58 -16.62 9.39
C GLU A 131 0.62 -15.08 9.46
N SER A 132 1.65 -14.55 10.14
CA SER A 132 1.89 -13.11 10.18
C SER A 132 2.81 -12.69 9.03
N GLN A 133 2.41 -11.66 8.28
CA GLN A 133 3.26 -11.03 7.28
C GLN A 133 3.74 -9.68 7.81
N ALA A 134 5.06 -9.52 7.90
CA ALA A 134 5.70 -8.24 8.19
C ALA A 134 6.27 -7.61 6.91
N LEU A 135 6.31 -6.27 6.87
CA LEU A 135 6.95 -5.53 5.78
C LEU A 135 8.12 -4.71 6.35
N ALA A 136 9.34 -5.25 6.15
CA ALA A 136 10.56 -4.64 6.67
C ALA A 136 10.95 -3.37 5.90
N TYR A 137 10.68 -3.34 4.59
CA TYR A 137 11.06 -2.25 3.71
C TYR A 137 9.88 -1.79 2.87
N TYR A 138 9.64 -0.49 2.88
CA TYR A 138 8.69 0.16 1.99
C TYR A 138 9.18 1.56 1.67
N GLN A 139 9.06 1.93 0.41
CA GLN A 139 9.35 3.25 -0.08
C GLN A 139 8.25 3.67 -1.05
N PHE A 140 7.65 4.80 -0.75
CA PHE A 140 6.88 5.50 -1.75
C PHE A 140 7.87 6.37 -2.54
N THR A 141 7.92 6.19 -3.86
CA THR A 141 8.71 7.06 -4.73
C THR A 141 7.78 7.87 -5.60
N TRP A 142 7.99 9.19 -5.60
CA TRP A 142 7.36 10.06 -6.57
C TRP A 142 8.22 10.04 -7.85
N PRO A 143 7.65 9.83 -9.04
CA PRO A 143 8.42 9.83 -10.27
C PRO A 143 9.21 11.14 -10.43
N ALA A 144 10.49 11.02 -10.78
CA ALA A 144 11.20 12.13 -11.39
C ALA A 144 10.55 12.40 -12.75
N GLY A 145 10.21 13.66 -13.01
CA GLY A 145 9.65 14.09 -14.30
C GLY A 145 10.65 13.96 -15.45
#